data_AF-A0A8T6N862-F1
#
_entry.id   AF-A0A8T6N862-F1
#
_cell.length_a   1.000
_cell.length_b   1.000
_cell.length_c   1.000
_cell.angle_alpha   90.00
_cell.angle_beta   90.00
_cell.angle_gamma   90.00
#
_symmetry.space_group_name_H-M   'P 1'
#
loop_
_entity.id
_entity.type
_entity.pdbx_description
1 polymer ?
#
loop_
_entity_poly.entity_id
_entity_poly.type
_entity_poly.pdbx_seq_one_letter_code
_entity_poly.pdbx_strand_id
1 'polypeptide(L)'
;MIYVLALALAVPVMAQKTYGPTNDSLYLGFYRDSIQMLERPNILVVPFHPDRYMTEVDHEIAKGTSYTYQHTRGFFRKGLDNAIIIAAREFNDYVNLHADDPVLNKDLDFVYKVTRSKVEPYTPPVIMEDKGFKRKLAEYWIRLQGELVEEAEPGTRIEEGQLVTVYDDRELLTRTLVLNPLLVDSLTPKYKADYFLFINEVDMLIATGDQLAIQSGKYGRVIKVHMTV
;
A
#
# COMPACT_ATOMS: atom_id res chain seq x y z
N MET A 1 -45.29 15.88 72.85
CA MET A 1 -45.25 16.50 71.52
C MET A 1 -44.07 15.89 70.77
N ILE A 2 -44.39 15.01 69.83
CA ILE A 2 -43.44 14.16 69.12
C ILE A 2 -42.87 14.97 67.96
N TYR A 3 -41.55 15.14 67.90
CA TYR A 3 -40.87 15.49 66.66
C TYR A 3 -39.86 14.38 66.34
N VAL A 4 -40.23 13.60 65.33
CA VAL A 4 -39.43 12.55 64.70
C VAL A 4 -38.32 13.24 63.91
N LEU A 5 -37.07 13.12 64.38
CA LEU A 5 -35.90 13.49 63.61
C LEU A 5 -35.54 12.30 62.72
N ALA A 6 -35.92 12.35 61.44
CA ALA A 6 -35.57 11.35 60.47
C ALA A 6 -34.06 11.41 60.18
N LEU A 7 -33.38 10.33 60.56
CA LEU A 7 -31.97 10.07 60.32
C LEU A 7 -31.75 9.75 58.83
N ALA A 8 -31.27 10.70 58.03
CA ALA A 8 -30.81 10.42 56.68
C ALA A 8 -29.35 9.94 56.73
N LEU A 9 -29.16 8.62 56.83
CA LEU A 9 -27.88 7.96 56.59
C LEU A 9 -27.48 8.16 55.12
N ALA A 10 -26.51 9.04 54.86
CA ALA A 10 -25.84 9.11 53.57
C ALA A 10 -24.92 7.88 53.43
N VAL A 11 -25.40 6.86 52.74
CA VAL A 11 -24.57 5.72 52.29
C VAL A 11 -23.70 6.21 51.13
N PRO A 12 -22.38 5.93 51.11
CA PRO A 12 -21.49 6.40 50.05
C PRO A 12 -21.79 5.62 48.77
N VAL A 13 -22.24 6.30 47.72
CA VAL A 13 -22.28 5.70 46.37
C VAL A 13 -20.95 6.00 45.69
N MET A 14 -19.97 5.12 45.93
CA MET A 14 -18.91 4.90 44.95
C MET A 14 -19.56 4.27 43.71
N ALA A 15 -19.91 5.09 42.72
CA ALA A 15 -20.27 4.60 41.39
C ALA A 15 -18.98 4.33 40.57
N GLN A 16 -18.18 3.37 41.03
CA GLN A 16 -17.27 2.67 40.12
C GLN A 16 -18.17 1.72 39.31
N LYS A 17 -18.68 2.20 38.17
CA LYS A 17 -19.17 1.26 37.15
C LYS A 17 -17.94 0.56 36.60
N THR A 18 -17.70 -0.63 37.13
CA THR A 18 -16.82 -1.66 36.58
C THR A 18 -17.34 -2.04 35.19
N TYR A 19 -17.04 -1.23 34.18
CA TYR A 19 -16.92 -1.77 32.84
C TYR A 19 -15.61 -2.56 32.85
N GLY A 20 -15.73 -3.86 33.09
CA GLY A 20 -14.66 -4.80 32.77
C GLY A 20 -14.26 -4.63 31.29
N PRO A 21 -13.03 -4.99 30.91
CA PRO A 21 -12.58 -4.85 29.54
C PRO A 21 -13.56 -5.61 28.64
N THR A 22 -14.35 -4.87 27.87
CA THR A 22 -15.08 -5.43 26.75
C THR A 22 -14.05 -6.15 25.89
N ASN A 23 -14.31 -7.42 25.58
CA ASN A 23 -13.35 -8.36 24.99
C ASN A 23 -12.60 -7.81 23.77
N ASP A 24 -13.10 -6.77 23.10
CA ASP A 24 -12.45 -6.09 21.97
C ASP A 24 -11.09 -5.44 22.33
N SER A 25 -10.88 -4.96 23.58
CA SER A 25 -9.59 -4.36 23.98
C SER A 25 -8.57 -5.38 24.45
N LEU A 26 -9.02 -6.56 24.91
CA LEU A 26 -8.13 -7.67 25.27
C LEU A 26 -7.54 -8.29 24.00
N TYR A 27 -8.34 -8.52 22.95
CA TYR A 27 -7.82 -9.08 21.69
C TYR A 27 -6.87 -8.12 20.95
N LEU A 28 -7.11 -6.79 20.97
CA LEU A 28 -6.17 -5.85 20.36
C LEU A 28 -4.85 -5.71 21.15
N GLY A 29 -4.90 -5.80 22.48
CA GLY A 29 -3.71 -5.81 23.33
C GLY A 29 -2.87 -7.07 23.14
N PHE A 30 -3.53 -8.23 23.02
CA PHE A 30 -2.82 -9.49 22.75
C PHE A 30 -2.15 -9.51 21.38
N TYR A 31 -2.71 -8.96 20.29
CA TYR A 31 -2.01 -8.94 19.00
C TYR A 31 -0.81 -7.99 18.97
N ARG A 32 -0.89 -6.83 19.61
CA ARG A 32 0.23 -5.89 19.65
C ARG A 32 1.41 -6.43 20.47
N ASP A 33 1.13 -7.06 21.60
CA ASP A 33 2.15 -7.63 22.48
C ASP A 33 2.61 -9.03 22.02
N SER A 34 1.77 -9.81 21.32
CA SER A 34 2.17 -11.12 20.74
C SER A 34 2.89 -11.00 19.39
N ILE A 35 2.65 -9.96 18.59
CA ILE A 35 3.49 -9.63 17.42
C ILE A 35 4.89 -9.22 17.87
N GLN A 36 5.03 -8.55 19.03
CA GLN A 36 6.34 -8.30 19.64
C GLN A 36 7.01 -9.58 20.19
N MET A 37 6.23 -10.64 20.44
CA MET A 37 6.70 -11.93 20.95
C MET A 37 6.95 -12.98 19.84
N LEU A 38 6.50 -12.70 18.62
CA LEU A 38 6.82 -13.44 17.39
C LEU A 38 8.13 -12.91 16.80
N GLU A 39 8.95 -13.81 16.22
CA GLU A 39 10.11 -13.38 15.45
C GLU A 39 9.67 -12.38 14.39
N ARG A 40 10.36 -11.24 14.32
CA ARG A 40 10.07 -10.20 13.32
C ARG A 40 10.32 -10.82 11.94
N PRO A 41 9.31 -10.86 11.05
CA PRO A 41 9.52 -11.43 9.73
C PRO A 41 10.51 -10.53 8.99
N ASN A 42 11.34 -11.15 8.18
CA ASN A 42 12.36 -10.46 7.42
C ASN A 42 11.89 -10.22 5.99
N ILE A 43 11.79 -8.94 5.61
CA ILE A 43 11.31 -8.51 4.31
C ILE A 43 12.49 -8.18 3.40
N LEU A 44 12.59 -8.88 2.28
CA LEU A 44 13.51 -8.52 1.21
C LEU A 44 12.86 -7.46 0.31
N VAL A 45 13.34 -6.22 0.41
CA VAL A 45 12.82 -5.10 -0.38
C VAL A 45 13.58 -5.03 -1.70
N VAL A 46 12.84 -5.20 -2.80
CA VAL A 46 13.32 -5.08 -4.16
C VAL A 46 12.87 -3.71 -4.71
N PRO A 47 13.80 -2.78 -4.98
CA PRO A 47 13.47 -1.48 -5.57
C PRO A 47 12.92 -1.64 -6.98
N PHE A 48 12.14 -0.66 -7.45
CA PHE A 48 11.67 -0.64 -8.84
C PHE A 48 12.83 -0.51 -9.83
N HIS A 49 12.65 -1.08 -11.02
CA HIS A 49 13.63 -0.95 -12.10
C HIS A 49 13.67 0.52 -12.57
N PRO A 50 14.83 1.11 -12.89
CA PRO A 50 14.90 2.51 -13.34
C PRO A 50 13.99 2.86 -14.52
N ASP A 51 13.60 1.88 -15.35
CA ASP A 51 12.69 2.11 -16.48
C ASP A 51 11.20 2.13 -16.07
N ARG A 52 10.90 1.93 -14.78
CA ARG A 52 9.55 1.93 -14.17
C ARG A 52 9.29 3.19 -13.35
N TYR A 53 9.78 4.31 -13.88
CA TYR A 53 9.62 5.64 -13.28
C TYR A 53 8.96 6.55 -14.30
N MET A 54 7.66 6.79 -14.11
CA MET A 54 6.87 7.67 -14.96
C MET A 54 6.56 8.97 -14.20
N THR A 55 6.71 10.10 -14.87
CA THR A 55 6.67 11.40 -14.19
C THR A 55 6.30 12.50 -15.17
N GLU A 56 5.34 13.32 -14.76
CA GLU A 56 4.96 14.55 -15.47
C GLU A 56 5.72 15.78 -14.94
N VAL A 57 6.37 15.64 -13.78
CA VAL A 57 6.90 16.78 -13.00
C VAL A 57 8.40 16.97 -13.17
N ASP A 58 9.11 16.05 -13.82
CA ASP A 58 10.57 16.06 -13.93
C ASP A 58 11.13 17.31 -14.62
N HIS A 59 10.40 17.86 -15.58
CA HIS A 59 10.82 19.10 -16.26
C HIS A 59 10.92 20.27 -15.27
N GLU A 60 9.99 20.36 -14.32
CA GLU A 60 10.04 21.41 -13.30
C GLU A 60 11.13 21.18 -12.28
N ILE A 61 11.34 19.92 -11.89
CA ILE A 61 12.41 19.55 -10.98
C ILE A 61 13.76 19.90 -11.61
N ALA A 62 13.95 19.59 -12.89
CA ALA A 62 15.15 19.94 -13.64
C ALA A 62 15.38 21.46 -13.69
N LYS A 63 14.33 22.26 -13.93
CA LYS A 63 14.41 23.74 -13.88
C LYS A 63 14.84 24.26 -12.51
N GLY A 64 14.37 23.65 -11.43
CA GLY A 64 14.64 24.10 -10.06
C GLY A 64 15.97 23.63 -9.47
N THR A 65 16.52 22.51 -9.94
CA THR A 65 17.66 21.83 -9.29
C THR A 65 18.88 21.64 -10.17
N SER A 66 18.78 21.92 -11.49
CA SER A 66 19.81 21.57 -12.48
C SER A 66 20.15 20.07 -12.56
N TYR A 67 19.31 19.20 -11.98
CA TYR A 67 19.49 17.75 -12.06
C TYR A 67 19.06 17.20 -13.41
N THR A 68 19.81 16.20 -13.89
CA THR A 68 19.39 15.42 -15.06
C THR A 68 18.28 14.43 -14.66
N TYR A 69 17.50 13.98 -15.64
CA TYR A 69 16.47 12.96 -15.45
C TYR A 69 17.00 11.73 -14.67
N GLN A 70 18.21 11.26 -15.00
CA GLN A 70 18.82 10.11 -14.32
C GLN A 70 19.09 10.36 -12.84
N HIS A 71 19.51 11.58 -12.48
CA HIS A 71 19.74 11.97 -11.09
C HIS A 71 18.43 12.05 -10.32
N THR A 72 17.43 12.75 -10.87
CA THR A 72 16.09 12.88 -10.27
C THR A 72 15.47 11.52 -10.01
N ARG A 73 15.49 10.64 -11.01
CA ARG A 73 15.03 9.25 -10.88
C ARG A 73 15.76 8.49 -9.77
N GLY A 74 17.09 8.58 -9.73
CA GLY A 74 17.90 7.93 -8.68
C GLY A 74 17.55 8.43 -7.28
N PHE A 75 17.29 9.73 -7.14
CA PHE A 75 16.85 10.34 -5.88
C PHE A 75 15.48 9.82 -5.43
N PHE A 76 14.48 9.79 -6.32
CA PHE A 76 13.15 9.27 -5.97
C PHE A 76 13.20 7.79 -5.64
N ARG A 77 13.98 7.00 -6.38
CA ARG A 77 14.20 5.58 -6.08
C ARG A 77 14.73 5.38 -4.67
N LYS A 78 15.88 6.01 -4.37
CA LYS A 78 16.49 5.92 -3.03
C LYS A 78 15.58 6.50 -1.94
N GLY A 79 14.86 7.59 -2.23
CA GLY A 79 13.94 8.23 -1.30
C GLY A 79 12.76 7.33 -0.93
N LEU A 80 12.14 6.67 -1.92
CA LEU A 80 11.04 5.75 -1.70
C LEU A 80 11.49 4.51 -0.92
N ASP A 81 12.63 3.92 -1.29
CA ASP A 81 13.17 2.76 -0.58
C ASP A 81 13.41 3.10 0.89
N ASN A 82 14.04 4.26 1.16
CA ASN A 82 14.26 4.73 2.52
C ASN A 82 12.95 4.94 3.28
N ALA A 83 11.93 5.52 2.65
CA ALA A 83 10.62 5.73 3.28
C ALA A 83 9.96 4.39 3.66
N ILE A 84 9.98 3.41 2.76
CA ILE A 84 9.44 2.07 2.99
C ILE A 84 10.19 1.38 4.13
N ILE A 85 11.51 1.45 4.13
CA ILE A 85 12.36 0.84 5.15
C ILE A 85 12.12 1.47 6.53
N ILE A 86 12.05 2.81 6.59
CA ILE A 86 11.77 3.53 7.84
C ILE A 86 10.42 3.09 8.41
N ALA A 87 9.40 2.92 7.56
CA ALA A 87 8.09 2.42 7.96
C ALA A 87 8.12 0.94 8.36
N ALA A 88 8.86 0.10 7.62
CA ALA A 88 8.93 -1.33 7.87
C ALA A 88 9.66 -1.67 9.18
N ARG A 89 10.66 -0.88 9.57
CA ARG A 89 11.51 -1.11 10.75
C ARG A 89 10.74 -1.16 12.08
N GLU A 90 9.56 -0.55 12.15
CA GLU A 90 8.72 -0.62 13.35
C GLU A 90 8.24 -2.06 13.63
N PHE A 91 7.98 -2.83 12.56
CA PHE A 91 7.31 -4.13 12.66
C PHE A 91 8.15 -5.32 12.15
N ASN A 92 9.12 -5.07 11.27
CA ASN A 92 9.81 -6.11 10.51
C ASN A 92 11.32 -5.86 10.49
N ASP A 93 12.08 -6.93 10.33
CA ASP A 93 13.46 -6.83 9.87
C ASP A 93 13.45 -6.68 8.34
N TYR A 94 14.50 -6.08 7.78
CA TYR A 94 14.53 -5.81 6.35
C TYR A 94 15.93 -6.00 5.76
N VAL A 95 15.95 -6.41 4.50
CA VAL A 95 17.12 -6.36 3.63
C VAL A 95 16.76 -5.53 2.41
N ASN A 96 17.47 -4.43 2.21
CA ASN A 96 17.31 -3.61 1.01
C ASN A 96 18.31 -4.03 -0.05
N LEU A 97 17.83 -4.43 -1.23
CA LEU A 97 18.71 -4.73 -2.36
C LEU A 97 19.31 -3.46 -3.00
N HIS A 98 18.74 -2.29 -2.76
CA HIS A 98 19.27 -0.99 -3.18
C HIS A 98 20.29 -0.43 -2.17
N ALA A 99 21.36 -1.16 -1.93
CA ALA A 99 22.42 -0.76 -1.00
C ALA A 99 23.75 -0.51 -1.75
N ASP A 100 24.65 0.23 -1.11
CA ASP A 100 26.00 0.51 -1.60
C ASP A 100 26.95 -0.73 -1.44
N ASP A 101 26.43 -1.94 -1.69
CA ASP A 101 27.18 -3.22 -1.63
C ASP A 101 27.20 -3.89 -3.03
N PRO A 102 28.39 -4.18 -3.59
CA PRO A 102 28.52 -4.89 -4.86
C PRO A 102 27.84 -6.26 -4.91
N VAL A 103 27.72 -6.97 -3.77
CA VAL A 103 27.05 -8.28 -3.72
C VAL A 103 25.55 -8.09 -3.92
N LEU A 104 24.92 -7.23 -3.11
CA LEU A 104 23.49 -6.93 -3.20
C LEU A 104 23.10 -6.42 -4.60
N ASN A 105 23.94 -5.61 -5.22
CA ASN A 105 23.69 -5.12 -6.57
C ASN A 105 23.70 -6.24 -7.63
N LYS A 106 24.57 -7.25 -7.49
CA LYS A 106 24.54 -8.43 -8.39
C LYS A 106 23.28 -9.26 -8.20
N ASP A 107 22.81 -9.41 -6.97
CA ASP A 107 21.57 -10.11 -6.68
C ASP A 107 20.35 -9.33 -7.21
N LEU A 108 20.37 -8.01 -7.11
CA LEU A 108 19.37 -7.13 -7.70
C LEU A 108 19.32 -7.26 -9.23
N ASP A 109 20.48 -7.25 -9.89
CA ASP A 109 20.58 -7.47 -11.33
C ASP A 109 20.03 -8.85 -11.73
N PHE A 110 20.27 -9.86 -10.89
CA PHE A 110 19.70 -11.18 -11.10
C PHE A 110 18.17 -11.16 -10.98
N VAL A 111 17.61 -10.49 -9.95
CA VAL A 111 16.16 -10.30 -9.78
C VAL A 111 15.54 -9.65 -11.01
N TYR A 112 16.14 -8.58 -11.54
CA TYR A 112 15.61 -7.91 -12.73
C TYR A 112 15.64 -8.78 -14.00
N LYS A 113 16.58 -9.70 -14.12
CA LYS A 113 16.63 -10.62 -15.27
C LYS A 113 15.57 -11.71 -15.23
N VAL A 114 15.14 -12.11 -14.03
CA VAL A 114 14.22 -13.24 -13.83
C VAL A 114 12.80 -12.81 -13.46
N THR A 115 12.54 -11.50 -13.41
CA THR A 115 11.22 -10.92 -13.19
C THR A 115 10.75 -10.16 -14.42
N ARG A 116 9.42 -10.05 -14.59
CA ARG A 116 8.81 -9.16 -15.58
C ARG A 116 7.63 -8.42 -14.96
N SER A 117 7.41 -7.20 -15.39
CA SER A 117 6.21 -6.45 -15.03
C SER A 117 5.08 -6.81 -16.00
N LYS A 118 3.89 -7.08 -15.46
CA LYS A 118 2.65 -7.24 -16.22
C LYS A 118 1.70 -6.11 -15.83
N VAL A 119 1.17 -5.43 -16.83
CA VAL A 119 0.16 -4.39 -16.64
C VAL A 119 -1.21 -5.04 -16.80
N GLU A 120 -2.09 -4.85 -15.82
CA GLU A 120 -3.45 -5.38 -15.80
C GLU A 120 -4.39 -4.28 -15.31
N PRO A 121 -5.61 -4.16 -15.85
CA PRO A 121 -6.60 -3.24 -15.30
C PRO A 121 -6.95 -3.66 -13.87
N TYR A 122 -7.16 -2.68 -13.01
CA TYR A 122 -7.62 -2.92 -11.66
C TYR A 122 -8.94 -3.68 -11.72
N THR A 123 -8.98 -4.79 -11.00
CA THR A 123 -10.20 -5.56 -10.77
C THR A 123 -10.46 -5.56 -9.28
N PRO A 124 -11.66 -5.15 -8.82
CA PRO A 124 -11.99 -5.23 -7.42
C PRO A 124 -11.92 -6.69 -6.97
N PRO A 125 -11.37 -6.97 -5.77
CA PRO A 125 -11.20 -8.33 -5.30
C PRO A 125 -12.57 -9.01 -5.18
N VAL A 126 -12.76 -10.11 -5.93
CA VAL A 126 -13.95 -10.95 -5.78
C VAL A 126 -13.84 -11.67 -4.45
N ILE A 127 -14.70 -11.30 -3.50
CA ILE A 127 -14.74 -11.92 -2.18
C ILE A 127 -15.30 -13.33 -2.36
N MET A 128 -14.41 -14.32 -2.42
CA MET A 128 -14.82 -15.71 -2.30
C MET A 128 -15.53 -15.88 -0.96
N GLU A 129 -16.71 -16.48 -0.95
CA GLU A 129 -17.53 -16.69 0.25
C GLU A 129 -16.83 -17.63 1.24
N ASP A 130 -15.89 -17.08 2.01
CA ASP A 130 -15.25 -17.76 3.13
C ASP A 130 -16.06 -17.44 4.39
N LYS A 131 -16.57 -18.48 5.07
CA LYS A 131 -17.51 -18.35 6.20
C LYS A 131 -16.82 -17.70 7.42
N GLY A 132 -16.94 -16.38 7.60
CA GLY A 132 -16.54 -15.72 8.87
C GLY A 132 -16.14 -14.23 8.81
N PHE A 133 -15.26 -13.83 9.75
CA PHE A 133 -14.78 -12.46 10.05
C PHE A 133 -14.34 -11.62 8.82
N LYS A 134 -13.81 -12.28 7.79
CA LYS A 134 -13.41 -11.66 6.52
C LYS A 134 -14.61 -11.03 5.78
N ARG A 135 -15.82 -11.58 5.93
CA ARG A 135 -17.04 -11.06 5.29
C ARG A 135 -17.45 -9.69 5.83
N LYS A 136 -17.32 -9.46 7.14
CA LYS A 136 -17.66 -8.16 7.75
C LYS A 136 -16.66 -7.06 7.37
N LEU A 137 -15.38 -7.40 7.29
CA LEU A 137 -14.36 -6.48 6.78
C LEU A 137 -14.61 -6.18 5.30
N ALA A 138 -14.89 -7.20 4.50
CA ALA A 138 -15.21 -7.04 3.09
C ALA A 138 -16.47 -6.19 2.85
N GLU A 139 -17.55 -6.44 3.59
CA GLU A 139 -18.77 -5.62 3.57
C GLU A 139 -18.48 -4.16 3.97
N TYR A 140 -17.58 -3.95 4.93
CA TYR A 140 -17.13 -2.61 5.33
C TYR A 140 -16.32 -1.91 4.24
N TRP A 141 -15.39 -2.61 3.57
CA TRP A 141 -14.62 -2.10 2.44
C TRP A 141 -15.48 -1.78 1.22
N ILE A 142 -16.44 -2.65 0.87
CA ILE A 142 -17.42 -2.39 -0.22
C ILE A 142 -18.27 -1.16 0.12
N ARG A 143 -18.74 -1.04 1.36
CA ARG A 143 -19.56 0.10 1.78
C ARG A 143 -18.79 1.43 1.76
N LEU A 144 -17.47 1.39 1.96
CA LEU A 144 -16.59 2.54 1.79
C LEU A 144 -16.35 2.91 0.32
N GLN A 145 -16.53 1.97 -0.61
CA GLN A 145 -16.29 2.15 -2.05
C GLN A 145 -17.49 2.75 -2.82
N GLY A 146 -18.65 2.97 -2.17
CA GLY A 146 -19.85 3.52 -2.82
C GLY A 146 -20.63 2.48 -3.63
N GLU A 147 -21.81 2.85 -4.15
CA GLU A 147 -22.59 1.97 -5.04
C GLU A 147 -21.77 1.66 -6.29
N LEU A 148 -21.28 0.42 -6.39
CA LEU A 148 -20.68 -0.12 -7.61
C LEU A 148 -21.78 -0.22 -8.66
N VAL A 149 -21.96 0.84 -9.46
CA VAL A 149 -22.68 0.74 -10.72
C VAL A 149 -21.87 -0.24 -11.57
N GLU A 150 -22.49 -1.34 -12.01
CA GLU A 150 -21.85 -2.23 -12.97
C GLU A 150 -21.64 -1.45 -14.27
N GLU A 151 -20.41 -0.95 -14.45
CA GLU A 151 -20.00 -0.31 -15.69
C GLU A 151 -20.02 -1.35 -16.81
N ALA A 152 -20.50 -0.92 -17.98
CA ALA A 152 -20.61 -1.81 -19.13
C ALA A 152 -19.23 -2.36 -19.52
N GLU A 153 -19.14 -3.66 -19.83
CA GLU A 153 -17.85 -4.26 -20.20
C GLU A 153 -17.17 -3.48 -21.35
N PRO A 154 -15.88 -3.14 -21.22
CA PRO A 154 -15.18 -2.37 -22.23
C PRO A 154 -15.08 -3.15 -23.55
N GLY A 155 -15.28 -2.44 -24.67
CA GLY A 155 -15.25 -3.04 -26.00
C GLY A 155 -16.18 -2.36 -27.00
N THR A 156 -16.00 -2.74 -28.28
CA THR A 156 -16.86 -2.28 -29.38
C THR A 156 -17.92 -3.33 -29.67
N ARG A 157 -19.18 -2.94 -29.61
CA ARG A 157 -20.34 -3.81 -29.90
C ARG A 157 -21.38 -3.09 -30.73
N ILE A 158 -22.28 -3.87 -31.33
CA ILE A 158 -23.43 -3.34 -32.04
C ILE A 158 -24.62 -3.39 -31.08
N GLU A 159 -25.08 -2.23 -30.64
CA GLU A 159 -26.29 -2.06 -29.82
C GLU A 159 -27.31 -1.27 -30.64
N GLU A 160 -28.52 -1.80 -30.78
CA GLU A 160 -29.61 -1.17 -31.53
C GLU A 160 -29.24 -0.77 -32.99
N GLY A 161 -28.33 -1.52 -33.62
CA GLY A 161 -27.87 -1.24 -34.99
C GLY A 161 -26.83 -0.11 -35.09
N GLN A 162 -26.39 0.43 -33.97
CA GLN A 162 -25.30 1.41 -33.88
C GLN A 162 -24.03 0.78 -33.32
N LEU A 163 -22.88 1.24 -33.79
CA LEU A 163 -21.58 0.83 -33.26
C LEU A 163 -21.29 1.65 -32.00
N VAL A 164 -21.36 0.99 -30.84
CA VAL A 164 -21.10 1.58 -29.53
C VAL A 164 -19.76 1.06 -29.03
N THR A 165 -18.83 1.98 -28.76
CA THR A 165 -17.53 1.67 -28.15
C THR A 165 -17.54 2.18 -26.72
N VAL A 166 -17.42 1.26 -25.77
CA VAL A 166 -17.21 1.57 -24.36
C VAL A 166 -15.70 1.54 -24.11
N TYR A 167 -15.14 2.67 -23.72
CA TYR A 167 -13.73 2.79 -23.35
C TYR A 167 -13.48 2.16 -21.98
N ASP A 168 -12.33 1.53 -21.81
CA ASP A 168 -11.85 1.08 -20.50
C ASP A 168 -11.10 2.23 -19.84
N ASP A 169 -11.71 2.86 -18.85
CA ASP A 169 -11.13 3.95 -18.05
C ASP A 169 -10.60 3.47 -16.70
N ARG A 170 -10.57 2.15 -16.46
CA ARG A 170 -10.05 1.56 -15.22
C ARG A 170 -8.57 1.86 -15.04
N GLU A 171 -8.19 2.05 -13.79
CA GLU A 171 -6.79 2.27 -13.43
C GLU A 171 -5.95 1.04 -13.76
N LEU A 172 -4.80 1.25 -14.40
CA LEU A 172 -3.87 0.17 -14.75
C LEU A 172 -2.93 -0.09 -13.58
N LEU A 173 -2.84 -1.34 -13.14
CA LEU A 173 -1.90 -1.78 -12.12
C LEU A 173 -0.74 -2.53 -12.73
N THR A 174 0.45 -2.27 -12.21
CA THR A 174 1.67 -2.99 -12.58
C THR A 174 1.97 -4.03 -11.51
N ARG A 175 1.99 -5.31 -11.90
CA ARG A 175 2.35 -6.45 -11.03
C ARG A 175 3.69 -7.05 -11.45
N THR A 176 4.48 -7.53 -10.50
CA THR A 176 5.67 -8.34 -10.78
C THR A 176 5.31 -9.82 -10.97
N LEU A 177 5.76 -10.41 -12.07
CA LEU A 177 5.74 -11.83 -12.35
C LEU A 177 7.14 -12.41 -12.21
N VAL A 178 7.29 -13.39 -11.33
CA VAL A 178 8.51 -14.18 -11.20
C VAL A 178 8.53 -15.24 -12.30
N LEU A 179 9.45 -15.14 -13.24
CA LEU A 179 9.56 -16.07 -14.37
C LEU A 179 10.27 -17.38 -13.98
N ASN A 180 11.20 -17.28 -13.03
CA ASN A 180 12.03 -18.41 -12.62
C ASN A 180 11.96 -18.59 -11.09
N PRO A 181 11.48 -19.75 -10.59
CA PRO A 181 11.41 -20.02 -9.15
C PRO A 181 12.78 -19.99 -8.45
N LEU A 182 13.87 -20.14 -9.21
CA LEU A 182 15.24 -20.05 -8.70
C LEU A 182 15.53 -18.72 -7.99
N LEU A 183 14.78 -17.65 -8.29
CA LEU A 183 14.82 -16.40 -7.54
C LEU A 183 14.56 -16.64 -6.05
N VAL A 184 13.46 -17.31 -5.73
CA VAL A 184 13.05 -17.55 -4.35
C VAL A 184 14.01 -18.55 -3.70
N ASP A 185 14.33 -19.63 -4.40
CA ASP A 185 15.21 -20.68 -3.87
C ASP A 185 16.63 -20.18 -3.53
N SER A 186 17.14 -19.18 -4.25
CA SER A 186 18.47 -18.63 -4.03
C SER A 186 18.50 -17.50 -3.00
N LEU A 187 17.52 -16.59 -3.04
CA LEU A 187 17.53 -15.38 -2.20
C LEU A 187 16.97 -15.64 -0.80
N THR A 188 15.97 -16.53 -0.67
CA THR A 188 15.39 -16.89 0.62
C THR A 188 16.43 -17.41 1.62
N PRO A 189 17.24 -18.45 1.33
CA PRO A 189 18.24 -18.94 2.30
C PRO A 189 19.39 -17.95 2.51
N LYS A 190 19.75 -17.16 1.48
CA LYS A 190 20.85 -16.18 1.56
C LYS A 190 20.51 -15.03 2.49
N TYR A 191 19.30 -14.51 2.42
CA TYR A 191 18.85 -13.37 3.21
C TYR A 191 17.98 -13.73 4.39
N LYS A 192 17.59 -15.00 4.54
CA LYS A 192 16.56 -15.46 5.49
C LYS A 192 15.27 -14.67 5.29
N ALA A 193 14.84 -14.51 4.04
CA ALA A 193 13.69 -13.69 3.69
C ALA A 193 12.39 -14.49 3.84
N ASP A 194 11.43 -13.96 4.60
CA ASP A 194 10.09 -14.53 4.75
C ASP A 194 9.13 -13.99 3.67
N TYR A 195 9.31 -12.72 3.31
CA TYR A 195 8.51 -12.03 2.29
C TYR A 195 9.39 -11.26 1.32
N PHE A 196 8.94 -11.17 0.07
CA PHE A 196 9.57 -10.35 -0.97
C PHE A 196 8.66 -9.16 -1.26
N LEU A 197 9.13 -7.94 -1.04
CA LEU A 197 8.41 -6.74 -1.41
C LEU A 197 8.99 -6.19 -2.71
N PHE A 198 8.26 -6.39 -3.81
CA PHE A 198 8.59 -5.81 -5.11
C PHE A 198 7.91 -4.44 -5.23
N ILE A 199 8.71 -3.40 -5.34
CA ILE A 199 8.24 -2.10 -5.80
C ILE A 199 8.27 -2.15 -7.32
N ASN A 200 7.11 -2.08 -7.96
CA ASN A 200 6.97 -2.39 -9.38
C ASN A 200 7.15 -1.14 -10.25
N GLU A 201 6.47 -0.06 -9.86
CA GLU A 201 6.37 1.18 -10.63
C GLU A 201 6.08 2.36 -9.71
N VAL A 202 6.60 3.52 -10.09
CA VAL A 202 6.33 4.79 -9.41
C VAL A 202 5.89 5.80 -10.45
N ASP A 203 4.70 6.36 -10.23
CA ASP A 203 4.10 7.38 -11.08
C ASP A 203 3.97 8.69 -10.30
N MET A 204 4.44 9.77 -10.91
CA MET A 204 4.26 11.12 -10.38
C MET A 204 3.45 11.97 -11.33
N LEU A 205 2.22 12.26 -10.93
CA LEU A 205 1.22 12.92 -11.75
C LEU A 205 0.85 14.27 -11.16
N ILE A 206 0.42 15.18 -12.03
CA ILE A 206 -0.16 16.46 -11.63
C ILE A 206 -1.58 16.20 -11.07
N ALA A 207 -1.85 16.67 -9.85
CA ALA A 207 -3.11 16.39 -9.15
C ALA A 207 -4.31 17.21 -9.63
N THR A 208 -4.11 18.17 -10.53
CA THR A 208 -5.15 19.12 -10.94
C THR A 208 -5.29 19.18 -12.45
N GLY A 209 -6.54 19.30 -12.91
CA GLY A 209 -6.86 19.64 -14.30
C GLY A 209 -6.90 21.14 -14.57
N ASP A 210 -6.70 21.99 -13.56
CA ASP A 210 -6.74 23.45 -13.74
C ASP A 210 -5.45 23.96 -14.41
N GLN A 211 -5.60 24.39 -15.66
CA GLN A 211 -4.51 24.88 -16.48
C GLN A 211 -3.87 26.17 -15.93
N LEU A 212 -4.61 27.00 -15.18
CA LEU A 212 -4.07 28.21 -14.55
C LEU A 212 -3.17 27.86 -13.35
N ALA A 213 -3.55 26.84 -12.58
CA ALA A 213 -2.73 26.31 -11.49
C ALA A 213 -1.42 25.70 -12.02
N ILE A 214 -1.49 24.99 -13.15
CA ILE A 214 -0.31 24.44 -13.84
C ILE A 214 0.60 25.58 -14.33
N GLN A 215 0.06 26.59 -15.02
CA GLN A 215 0.83 27.73 -15.52
C GLN A 215 1.52 28.54 -14.41
N SER A 216 0.85 28.69 -13.27
CA SER A 216 1.40 29.39 -12.11
C SER A 216 2.37 28.54 -11.27
N GLY A 217 2.55 27.26 -11.61
CA GLY A 217 3.38 26.30 -10.87
C GLY A 217 2.84 25.96 -9.48
N LYS A 218 1.57 26.31 -9.18
CA LYS A 218 0.93 26.12 -7.88
C LYS A 218 -0.11 25.00 -7.96
N TYR A 219 0.38 23.78 -8.13
CA TYR A 219 -0.47 22.60 -8.22
C TYR A 219 0.00 21.50 -7.27
N GLY A 220 -0.94 20.67 -6.84
CA GLY A 220 -0.64 19.46 -6.06
C GLY A 220 -0.03 18.37 -6.95
N ARG A 221 0.76 17.48 -6.35
CA ARG A 221 1.34 16.32 -7.03
C ARG A 221 0.80 15.06 -6.37
N VAL A 222 0.48 14.04 -7.16
CA VAL A 222 0.11 12.71 -6.67
C VAL A 222 1.26 11.76 -6.98
N ILE A 223 1.71 11.02 -5.97
CA ILE A 223 2.67 9.94 -6.13
C ILE A 223 1.90 8.63 -5.98
N LYS A 224 1.88 7.80 -7.02
CA LYS A 224 1.32 6.46 -7.00
C LYS A 224 2.45 5.45 -7.03
N VAL A 225 2.31 4.39 -6.24
CA VAL A 225 3.30 3.32 -6.14
C VAL A 225 2.60 1.99 -6.33
N HIS A 226 3.03 1.23 -7.33
CA HIS A 226 2.54 -0.13 -7.56
C HIS A 226 3.49 -1.10 -6.85
N MET A 227 2.95 -2.00 -6.03
CA MET A 227 3.74 -2.97 -5.27
C MET A 227 3.15 -4.38 -5.36
N THR A 228 4.00 -5.38 -5.22
CA THR A 228 3.62 -6.79 -5.12
C THR A 228 4.37 -7.42 -3.97
N VAL A 229 3.64 -8.19 -3.15
CA VAL A 229 4.17 -9.02 -2.06
C VAL A 229 4.05 -10.48 -2.46
#